data_AF-A0A538TQ24-F1
#
_entry.id   AF-A0A538TQ24-F1
#
_cell.length_a   1.000
_cell.length_b   1.000
_cell.length_c   1.000
_cell.angle_alpha   90.00
_cell.angle_beta   90.00
_cell.angle_gamma   90.00
#
_symmetry.space_group_name_H-M   'P 1'
#
loop_
_entity.id
_entity.type
_entity.pdbx_description
1 polymer ?
#
loop_
_entity_poly.entity_id
_entity_poly.type
_entity_poly.pdbx_seq_one_letter_code
_entity_poly.pdbx_strand_id
1 'polypeptide(L)'
;MNTQAMPRLLESGGRRSSTSGSMLFNNGEAVGGGSTVNIDLVFSPLHASVTHQIESWRRSGHVGAHQYEAPALDAADAWVKDRLGTRTPARSEINTNNQVLWDGALRDGRHPRLYELNTYPPGRWPTPCSAKRSAVSGLLLEAMRSKARPLAMVPDARVLRVVIDRDSGQPMARGVDFVVRPGWNAPGVVTDPMGLRLRAGDTIRVEARRVILCAGTLGSAVLLLRSGLADPDVGRGIVAHPAVPVIGRFDRTIDAFRGAPATVFVDDFAVSNGFMLEAMSAGPEYAAVMTPETGRGVFEVVSHYRQLAGFGAMLIDRSSRENRIVLGPNGDPQIRYELTPSDRARLGVAVESAARIMFEAGAREVILPSYERVGDGSWGTCVLSDSSAVRGLRRRLRFVPNATIVTSAHLQSSNPMGTRPDGSVVSTEHRVWGIDGLYVADASVFPSSVGANPMQSVYVFAKLFVDELLEAR
;
A
#
# COMPACT_ATOMS: atom_id res chain seq x y z
N MET A 1 -5.69 18.39 -0.15
CA MET A 1 -7.05 17.99 0.26
C MET A 1 -7.29 18.59 1.63
N ASN A 2 -8.51 19.06 1.95
CA ASN A 2 -8.83 19.47 3.33
C ASN A 2 -8.74 18.23 4.25
N THR A 3 -8.06 18.34 5.40
CA THR A 3 -7.86 17.27 6.39
C THR A 3 -9.18 16.66 6.88
N GLN A 4 -10.28 17.43 6.87
CA GLN A 4 -11.62 16.94 7.24
C GLN A 4 -12.18 15.87 6.29
N ALA A 5 -11.70 15.80 5.04
CA ALA A 5 -12.17 14.80 4.07
C ALA A 5 -11.40 13.48 4.16
N MET A 6 -10.21 13.44 4.77
CA MET A 6 -9.33 12.26 4.72
C MET A 6 -9.99 10.98 5.25
N PRO A 7 -10.64 10.98 6.42
CA PRO A 7 -11.29 9.76 6.91
C PRO A 7 -12.35 9.23 5.93
N ARG A 8 -13.04 10.09 5.16
CA ARG A 8 -14.06 9.64 4.19
C ARG A 8 -13.47 9.00 2.94
N LEU A 9 -12.21 9.28 2.62
CA LEU A 9 -11.51 8.68 1.49
C LEU A 9 -10.76 7.40 1.88
N LEU A 10 -10.86 6.99 3.14
CA LEU A 10 -10.19 5.81 3.66
C LEU A 10 -11.22 4.76 4.07
N GLU A 11 -10.94 3.52 3.72
CA GLU A 11 -11.72 2.36 4.13
C GLU A 11 -11.80 2.31 5.66
N SER A 12 -13.00 2.07 6.19
CA SER A 12 -13.28 2.09 7.64
C SER A 12 -12.91 3.41 8.36
N GLY A 13 -12.76 4.51 7.63
CA GLY A 13 -12.34 5.78 8.20
C GLY A 13 -10.84 5.84 8.52
N GLY A 14 -10.02 4.95 7.95
CA GLY A 14 -8.58 4.84 8.26
C GLY A 14 -8.29 4.13 9.59
N ARG A 15 -9.24 3.31 10.07
CA ARG A 15 -9.17 2.63 11.38
C ARG A 15 -9.07 1.11 11.27
N ARG A 16 -8.75 0.59 10.08
CA ARG A 16 -8.65 -0.85 9.84
C ARG A 16 -7.45 -1.40 10.59
N SER A 17 -7.64 -2.52 11.29
CA SER A 17 -6.56 -3.24 11.97
C SER A 17 -6.62 -4.74 11.68
N SER A 18 -5.54 -5.44 12.00
CA SER A 18 -5.59 -6.90 12.15
C SER A 18 -6.48 -7.27 13.34
N THR A 19 -7.04 -8.48 13.34
CA THR A 19 -7.91 -8.97 14.42
C THR A 19 -7.22 -9.07 15.78
N SER A 20 -5.88 -9.18 15.79
CA SER A 20 -5.08 -9.18 17.02
C SER A 20 -4.68 -7.78 17.48
N GLY A 21 -4.94 -6.74 16.68
CA GLY A 21 -4.43 -5.39 16.93
C GLY A 21 -2.92 -5.26 16.73
N SER A 22 -2.29 -6.23 16.08
CA SER A 22 -0.85 -6.22 15.77
C SER A 22 -0.45 -5.16 14.74
N MET A 23 -1.38 -4.75 13.87
CA MET A 23 -1.08 -3.86 12.75
C MET A 23 -2.28 -3.01 12.33
N LEU A 24 -2.01 -1.76 11.96
CA LEU A 24 -2.97 -0.85 11.34
C LEU A 24 -2.81 -0.86 9.81
N PHE A 25 -3.92 -0.85 9.09
CA PHE A 25 -3.96 -0.86 7.63
C PHE A 25 -4.64 0.39 7.09
N ASN A 26 -4.02 1.02 6.11
CA ASN A 26 -4.59 2.16 5.39
C ASN A 26 -4.96 1.74 3.97
N ASN A 27 -6.26 1.73 3.66
CA ASN A 27 -6.76 1.47 2.32
C ASN A 27 -7.58 2.67 1.83
N GLY A 28 -7.44 3.04 0.56
CA GLY A 28 -8.25 4.10 -0.05
C GLY A 28 -9.63 3.60 -0.45
N GLU A 29 -10.67 4.35 -0.09
CA GLU A 29 -12.06 4.14 -0.47
C GLU A 29 -12.59 5.38 -1.21
N ALA A 30 -12.08 5.57 -2.43
CA ALA A 30 -12.44 6.66 -3.33
C ALA A 30 -12.30 6.19 -4.78
N VAL A 31 -12.82 6.95 -5.75
CA VAL A 31 -12.48 6.75 -7.17
C VAL A 31 -10.96 6.88 -7.31
N GLY A 32 -10.31 5.90 -7.94
CA GLY A 32 -8.84 5.75 -7.98
C GLY A 32 -8.22 4.96 -6.82
N GLY A 33 -9.01 4.57 -5.82
CA GLY A 33 -8.60 3.74 -4.69
C GLY A 33 -7.42 4.32 -3.91
N GLY A 34 -6.46 3.48 -3.55
CA GLY A 34 -5.24 3.88 -2.83
C GLY A 34 -4.43 4.95 -3.58
N SER A 35 -4.46 4.97 -4.91
CA SER A 35 -3.76 5.99 -5.71
C SER A 35 -4.34 7.39 -5.53
N THR A 36 -5.54 7.55 -4.96
CA THR A 36 -6.09 8.89 -4.69
C THR A 36 -5.55 9.47 -3.38
N VAL A 37 -5.13 8.61 -2.43
CA VAL A 37 -4.81 9.01 -1.05
C VAL A 37 -3.36 8.75 -0.64
N ASN A 38 -2.59 7.93 -1.37
CA ASN A 38 -1.19 7.66 -1.04
C ASN A 38 -0.24 8.82 -1.44
N ILE A 39 1.07 8.66 -1.18
CA ILE A 39 2.12 9.69 -1.27
C ILE A 39 2.81 9.77 -2.66
N ASP A 40 2.39 8.96 -3.64
CA ASP A 40 2.76 9.10 -5.06
C ASP A 40 4.12 8.48 -5.44
N LEU A 41 4.66 7.63 -4.57
CA LEU A 41 5.95 6.94 -4.73
C LEU A 41 5.92 5.96 -5.90
N VAL A 42 6.99 5.95 -6.69
CA VAL A 42 7.19 5.03 -7.81
C VAL A 42 8.47 4.22 -7.58
N PHE A 43 8.32 2.90 -7.58
CA PHE A 43 9.41 1.95 -7.75
C PHE A 43 9.18 1.21 -9.06
N SER A 44 10.12 1.33 -10.00
CA SER A 44 10.04 0.57 -11.25
C SER A 44 9.96 -0.93 -10.97
N PRO A 45 9.21 -1.72 -11.75
CA PRO A 45 9.27 -3.18 -11.69
C PRO A 45 10.64 -3.77 -12.05
N LEU A 46 11.55 -2.95 -12.60
CA LEU A 46 12.95 -3.29 -12.85
C LEU A 46 13.86 -2.99 -11.63
N HIS A 47 13.31 -2.44 -10.55
CA HIS A 47 14.05 -2.25 -9.31
C HIS A 47 14.55 -3.60 -8.76
N ALA A 48 15.78 -3.64 -8.24
CA ALA A 48 16.46 -4.89 -7.86
C ALA A 48 15.65 -5.74 -6.86
N SER A 49 14.93 -5.12 -5.93
CA SER A 49 14.08 -5.84 -4.99
C SER A 49 12.84 -6.44 -5.65
N VAL A 50 12.28 -5.80 -6.68
CA VAL A 50 11.10 -6.27 -7.41
C VAL A 50 11.49 -7.39 -8.36
N THR A 51 12.56 -7.21 -9.13
CA THR A 51 13.08 -8.26 -10.02
C THR A 51 13.48 -9.51 -9.23
N HIS A 52 14.09 -9.35 -8.05
CA HIS A 52 14.39 -10.48 -7.17
C HIS A 52 13.14 -11.28 -6.76
N GLN A 53 12.01 -10.61 -6.48
CA GLN A 53 10.75 -11.29 -6.17
C GLN A 53 10.17 -12.00 -7.40
N ILE A 54 10.14 -11.33 -8.55
CA ILE A 54 9.64 -11.91 -9.81
C ILE A 54 10.47 -13.15 -10.20
N GLU A 55 11.79 -13.10 -10.07
CA GLU A 55 12.68 -14.25 -10.27
C GLU A 55 12.41 -15.38 -9.27
N SER A 56 12.11 -15.05 -8.02
CA SER A 56 11.67 -16.03 -7.03
C SER A 56 10.35 -16.69 -7.45
N TRP A 57 9.39 -15.93 -7.95
CA TRP A 57 8.11 -16.47 -8.43
C TRP A 57 8.28 -17.45 -9.59
N ARG A 58 9.18 -17.13 -10.54
CA ARG A 58 9.54 -18.04 -11.64
C ARG A 58 10.19 -19.32 -11.14
N ARG A 59 11.21 -19.20 -10.28
CA ARG A 59 11.92 -20.37 -9.72
C ARG A 59 11.01 -21.28 -8.92
N SER A 60 10.04 -20.71 -8.21
CA SER A 60 9.04 -21.47 -7.44
C SER A 60 7.87 -21.98 -8.29
N GLY A 61 7.82 -21.67 -9.59
CA GLY A 61 6.76 -22.13 -10.50
C GLY A 61 5.40 -21.45 -10.30
N HIS A 62 5.33 -20.33 -9.57
CA HIS A 62 4.10 -19.54 -9.44
C HIS A 62 3.72 -18.85 -10.74
N VAL A 63 4.72 -18.45 -11.53
CA VAL A 63 4.54 -17.82 -12.85
C VAL A 63 5.35 -18.57 -13.89
N GLY A 64 5.01 -18.39 -15.17
CA GLY A 64 5.75 -19.03 -16.27
C GLY A 64 7.21 -18.58 -16.33
N ALA A 65 8.11 -19.45 -16.84
CA ALA A 65 9.54 -19.17 -16.90
C ALA A 65 9.90 -17.88 -17.67
N HIS A 66 9.08 -17.51 -18.66
CA HIS A 66 9.23 -16.31 -19.48
C HIS A 66 8.25 -15.19 -19.12
N GLN A 67 7.42 -15.38 -18.10
CA GLN A 67 6.40 -14.40 -17.74
C GLN A 67 7.05 -13.24 -16.97
N TYR A 68 6.66 -12.00 -17.31
CA TYR A 68 7.17 -10.76 -16.71
C TYR A 68 8.66 -10.49 -16.98
N GLU A 69 9.22 -10.93 -18.11
CA GLU A 69 10.61 -10.66 -18.45
C GLU A 69 10.89 -9.16 -18.60
N ALA A 70 12.15 -8.77 -18.41
CA ALA A 70 12.56 -7.37 -18.36
C ALA A 70 12.08 -6.54 -19.56
N PRO A 71 12.12 -7.01 -20.83
CA PRO A 71 11.65 -6.21 -21.96
C PRO A 71 10.15 -5.87 -21.89
N ALA A 72 9.31 -6.83 -21.49
CA ALA A 72 7.87 -6.60 -21.37
C ALA A 72 7.56 -5.68 -20.18
N LEU A 73 8.25 -5.88 -19.05
CA LEU A 73 8.13 -5.01 -17.88
C LEU A 73 8.57 -3.58 -18.20
N ASP A 74 9.69 -3.40 -18.91
CA ASP A 74 10.24 -2.09 -19.27
C ASP A 74 9.28 -1.32 -20.18
N ALA A 75 8.76 -1.97 -21.23
CA ALA A 75 7.81 -1.34 -22.15
C ALA A 75 6.52 -0.90 -21.43
N ALA A 76 5.98 -1.76 -20.56
CA ALA A 76 4.79 -1.43 -19.78
C ALA A 76 5.07 -0.37 -18.69
N ASP A 77 6.23 -0.40 -18.02
CA ASP A 77 6.66 0.62 -17.06
C ASP A 77 6.82 1.98 -17.73
N ALA A 78 7.46 2.04 -18.90
CA ALA A 78 7.60 3.26 -19.69
C ALA A 78 6.24 3.84 -20.09
N TRP A 79 5.29 2.99 -20.51
CA TRP A 79 3.93 3.42 -20.82
C TRP A 79 3.22 4.01 -19.59
N VAL A 80 3.31 3.36 -18.44
CA VAL A 80 2.71 3.86 -17.19
C VAL A 80 3.34 5.19 -16.79
N LYS A 81 4.66 5.30 -16.86
CA LYS A 81 5.41 6.50 -16.51
C LYS A 81 5.04 7.69 -17.38
N ASP A 82 4.87 7.48 -18.68
CA ASP A 82 4.37 8.52 -19.59
C ASP A 82 2.96 9.01 -19.20
N ARG A 83 2.02 8.07 -19.01
CA ARG A 83 0.63 8.39 -18.68
C ARG A 83 0.48 9.11 -17.34
N LEU A 84 1.21 8.66 -16.32
CA LEU A 84 1.19 9.27 -15.00
C LEU A 84 2.17 10.44 -14.87
N GLY A 85 2.98 10.71 -15.89
CA GLY A 85 4.02 11.74 -15.90
C GLY A 85 4.96 11.62 -14.72
N THR A 86 5.44 10.41 -14.51
CA THR A 86 6.45 10.10 -13.51
C THR A 86 7.68 10.96 -13.75
N ARG A 87 8.26 11.49 -12.68
CA ARG A 87 9.47 12.30 -12.72
C ARG A 87 10.38 11.96 -11.55
N THR A 88 11.66 12.24 -11.68
CA THR A 88 12.58 12.29 -10.54
C THR A 88 12.56 13.71 -9.95
N PRO A 89 12.40 13.89 -8.62
CA PRO A 89 12.53 15.19 -8.00
C PRO A 89 13.97 15.70 -8.10
N ALA A 90 14.16 17.01 -8.16
CA ALA A 90 15.48 17.61 -8.08
C ALA A 90 16.04 17.53 -6.66
N ARG A 91 17.36 17.60 -6.50
CA ARG A 91 18.02 17.66 -5.16
C ARG A 91 17.50 18.83 -4.31
N SER A 92 17.13 19.94 -4.94
CA SER A 92 16.53 21.10 -4.26
C SER A 92 15.12 20.85 -3.72
N GLU A 93 14.45 19.78 -4.12
CA GLU A 93 13.13 19.39 -3.60
C GLU A 93 13.22 18.53 -2.33
N ILE A 94 14.42 18.09 -1.93
CA ILE A 94 14.64 17.39 -0.67
C ILE A 94 14.45 18.39 0.47
N ASN A 95 13.35 18.25 1.20
CA ASN A 95 13.12 19.05 2.40
C ASN A 95 14.05 18.62 3.54
N THR A 96 14.09 19.42 4.59
CA THR A 96 14.85 19.19 5.83
C THR A 96 14.59 17.82 6.46
N ASN A 97 13.36 17.30 6.43
CA ASN A 97 13.03 15.97 6.94
C ASN A 97 13.68 14.85 6.10
N ASN A 98 13.54 14.92 4.78
CA ASN A 98 14.10 13.92 3.87
C ASN A 98 15.64 13.99 3.85
N GLN A 99 16.20 15.18 4.08
CA GLN A 99 17.64 15.39 4.23
C GLN A 99 18.21 14.63 5.43
N VAL A 100 17.42 14.40 6.50
CA VAL A 100 17.85 13.60 7.65
C VAL A 100 18.17 12.16 7.25
N LEU A 101 17.30 11.49 6.49
CA LEU A 101 17.58 10.15 5.99
C LEU A 101 18.78 10.16 5.04
N TRP A 102 18.86 11.16 4.15
CA TRP A 102 19.97 11.31 3.21
C TRP A 102 21.33 11.41 3.93
N ASP A 103 21.47 12.37 4.85
CA ASP A 103 22.74 12.64 5.54
C ASP A 103 23.11 11.51 6.49
N GLY A 104 22.13 10.99 7.23
CA GLY A 104 22.33 9.85 8.13
C GLY A 104 22.81 8.62 7.37
N ALA A 105 22.18 8.31 6.23
CA ALA A 105 22.56 7.17 5.40
C ALA A 105 23.98 7.32 4.85
N LEU A 106 24.39 8.50 4.39
CA LEU A 106 25.76 8.72 3.90
C LEU A 106 26.81 8.52 5.01
N ARG A 107 26.55 9.04 6.21
CA ARG A 107 27.46 8.85 7.37
C ARG A 107 27.53 7.40 7.82
N ASP A 108 26.43 6.67 7.66
CA ASP A 108 26.33 5.24 7.90
C ASP A 108 27.08 4.36 6.88
N GLY A 109 27.51 4.96 5.75
CA GLY A 109 28.11 4.25 4.62
C GLY A 109 27.09 3.58 3.69
N ARG A 110 25.87 4.12 3.61
CA ARG A 110 24.76 3.66 2.75
C ARG A 110 24.52 4.60 1.59
N HIS A 111 23.71 4.14 0.62
CA HIS A 111 23.51 4.82 -0.65
C HIS A 111 22.08 5.36 -0.78
N PRO A 112 21.77 6.54 -0.21
CA PRO A 112 20.45 7.13 -0.37
C PRO A 112 20.19 7.48 -1.84
N ARG A 113 18.94 7.26 -2.28
CA ARG A 113 18.47 7.51 -3.64
C ARG A 113 17.24 8.40 -3.63
N LEU A 114 16.98 9.04 -4.76
CA LEU A 114 15.75 9.77 -4.99
C LEU A 114 14.67 8.85 -5.55
N TYR A 115 13.45 8.99 -5.04
CA TYR A 115 12.28 8.34 -5.65
C TYR A 115 12.04 8.84 -7.07
N GLU A 116 11.34 8.03 -7.86
CA GLU A 116 10.48 8.55 -8.91
C GLU A 116 9.10 8.89 -8.29
N LEU A 117 8.44 9.95 -8.76
CA LEU A 117 7.18 10.46 -8.20
C LEU A 117 6.15 10.71 -9.29
N ASN A 118 4.90 10.33 -9.03
CA ASN A 118 3.74 10.67 -9.87
C ASN A 118 3.16 12.03 -9.46
N THR A 119 3.96 13.10 -9.60
CA THR A 119 3.58 14.46 -9.20
C THR A 119 3.89 15.50 -10.27
N TYR A 120 3.16 16.62 -10.27
CA TYR A 120 3.57 17.82 -10.98
C TYR A 120 4.84 18.42 -10.34
N PRO A 121 5.72 19.04 -11.13
CA PRO A 121 6.82 19.83 -10.59
C PRO A 121 6.32 21.00 -9.72
N PRO A 122 7.12 21.47 -8.74
CA PRO A 122 6.79 22.63 -7.92
C PRO A 122 6.37 23.85 -8.77
N GLY A 123 5.34 24.56 -8.34
CA GLY A 123 4.84 25.77 -9.02
C GLY A 123 4.00 25.53 -10.29
N ARG A 124 3.83 24.28 -10.75
CA ARG A 124 3.04 23.96 -11.95
C ARG A 124 1.57 23.59 -11.69
N TRP A 125 1.12 23.60 -10.43
CA TRP A 125 -0.27 23.33 -10.06
C TRP A 125 -0.89 24.52 -9.33
N PRO A 126 -2.07 25.01 -9.74
CA PRO A 126 -2.63 26.28 -9.25
C PRO A 126 -3.27 26.21 -7.84
N THR A 127 -3.32 25.03 -7.20
CA THR A 127 -3.92 24.89 -5.86
C THR A 127 -3.05 24.07 -4.90
N PRO A 128 -3.16 24.28 -3.58
CA PRO A 128 -2.40 23.52 -2.57
C PRO A 128 -2.93 22.09 -2.33
N CYS A 129 -3.95 21.64 -3.06
CA CYS A 129 -4.52 20.30 -2.94
C CYS A 129 -4.08 19.39 -4.10
N SER A 130 -3.29 18.37 -3.74
CA SER A 130 -2.75 17.28 -4.57
C SER A 130 -2.16 17.72 -5.91
N ALA A 131 -0.88 18.10 -5.87
CA ALA A 131 0.01 18.09 -7.05
C ALA A 131 0.29 16.66 -7.57
N LYS A 132 -0.60 15.71 -7.28
CA LYS A 132 -0.50 14.29 -7.62
C LYS A 132 -1.08 14.03 -9.00
N ARG A 133 -0.49 13.09 -9.72
CA ARG A 133 -1.04 12.46 -10.91
C ARG A 133 -1.47 11.03 -10.58
N SER A 134 -2.71 10.87 -10.11
CA SER A 134 -3.29 9.56 -9.77
C SER A 134 -3.86 8.86 -11.00
N ALA A 135 -4.26 7.59 -10.85
CA ALA A 135 -5.02 6.87 -11.88
C ALA A 135 -6.30 7.61 -12.31
N VAL A 136 -6.91 8.40 -11.42
CA VAL A 136 -8.08 9.21 -11.77
C VAL A 136 -7.71 10.21 -12.86
N SER A 137 -6.67 11.02 -12.61
CA SER A 137 -6.24 12.07 -13.53
C SER A 137 -5.56 11.56 -14.78
N GLY A 138 -4.75 10.49 -14.67
CA GLY A 138 -3.92 10.00 -15.77
C GLY A 138 -4.56 8.91 -16.63
N LEU A 139 -5.65 8.27 -16.17
CA LEU A 139 -6.27 7.14 -16.88
C LEU A 139 -7.80 7.27 -16.95
N LEU A 140 -8.49 7.36 -15.81
CA LEU A 140 -9.95 7.27 -15.77
C LEU A 140 -10.64 8.46 -16.46
N LEU A 141 -10.21 9.69 -16.18
CA LEU A 141 -10.82 10.88 -16.80
C LEU A 141 -10.61 10.90 -18.33
N GLU A 142 -9.47 10.42 -18.82
CA GLU A 142 -9.22 10.26 -20.26
C GLU A 142 -10.18 9.23 -20.85
N ALA A 143 -10.29 8.05 -20.23
CA ALA A 143 -11.18 6.98 -20.69
C ALA A 143 -12.65 7.38 -20.69
N MET A 144 -13.12 8.14 -19.69
CA MET A 144 -14.49 8.65 -19.63
C MET A 144 -14.80 9.71 -20.70
N ARG A 145 -13.80 10.52 -21.07
CA ARG A 145 -13.94 11.57 -22.10
C ARG A 145 -13.89 11.01 -23.53
N SER A 146 -13.47 9.75 -23.70
CA SER A 146 -13.42 9.10 -25.00
C SER A 146 -14.81 9.02 -25.65
N LYS A 147 -14.98 9.68 -26.81
CA LYS A 147 -16.22 9.60 -27.58
C LYS A 147 -16.41 8.26 -28.30
N ALA A 148 -15.32 7.56 -28.61
CA ALA A 148 -15.35 6.32 -29.37
C ALA A 148 -15.71 5.10 -28.51
N ARG A 149 -15.21 5.07 -27.27
CA ARG A 149 -15.41 3.97 -26.31
C ARG A 149 -15.53 4.54 -24.89
N PRO A 150 -16.65 5.23 -24.57
CA PRO A 150 -16.77 5.90 -23.28
C PRO A 150 -16.83 4.87 -22.14
N LEU A 151 -15.99 5.09 -21.12
CA LEU A 151 -16.10 4.38 -19.86
C LEU A 151 -17.31 4.91 -19.08
N ALA A 152 -18.29 4.04 -18.80
CA ALA A 152 -19.35 4.33 -17.84
C ALA A 152 -18.87 4.04 -16.41
N MET A 153 -19.25 4.90 -15.46
CA MET A 153 -18.91 4.74 -14.05
C MET A 153 -20.11 5.03 -13.17
N VAL A 154 -20.31 4.16 -12.17
CA VAL A 154 -21.29 4.36 -11.10
C VAL A 154 -20.50 4.57 -9.79
N PRO A 155 -20.28 5.82 -9.37
CA PRO A 155 -19.67 6.08 -8.07
C PRO A 155 -20.65 5.73 -6.94
N ASP A 156 -20.16 5.72 -5.70
CA ASP A 156 -20.96 5.43 -4.51
C ASP A 156 -21.72 4.09 -4.60
N ALA A 157 -21.22 3.13 -5.37
CA ALA A 157 -21.77 1.79 -5.48
C ALA A 157 -20.90 0.78 -4.73
N ARG A 158 -21.53 -0.07 -3.91
CA ARG A 158 -20.86 -1.22 -3.28
C ARG A 158 -21.30 -2.50 -3.95
N VAL A 159 -20.38 -3.14 -4.68
CA VAL A 159 -20.60 -4.49 -5.21
C VAL A 159 -20.80 -5.45 -4.04
N LEU A 160 -21.86 -6.24 -4.10
CA LEU A 160 -22.23 -7.21 -3.07
C LEU A 160 -21.64 -8.58 -3.38
N ARG A 161 -21.73 -9.00 -4.65
CA ARG A 161 -21.26 -10.29 -5.16
C ARG A 161 -21.13 -10.28 -6.68
N VAL A 162 -20.39 -11.25 -7.19
CA VAL A 162 -20.43 -11.67 -8.60
C VAL A 162 -21.59 -12.64 -8.79
N VAL A 163 -22.33 -12.47 -9.88
CA VAL A 163 -23.41 -13.39 -10.28
C VAL A 163 -22.79 -14.50 -11.12
N ILE A 164 -22.89 -15.74 -10.63
CA ILE A 164 -22.36 -16.93 -11.30
C ILE A 164 -23.53 -17.78 -11.79
N ASP A 165 -23.54 -18.07 -13.08
CA ASP A 165 -24.38 -19.09 -13.69
C ASP A 165 -23.68 -20.44 -13.55
N ARG A 166 -24.37 -21.40 -12.92
CA ARG A 166 -23.88 -22.77 -12.69
C ARG A 166 -24.71 -23.81 -13.44
N ASP A 167 -25.79 -23.39 -14.11
CA ASP A 167 -26.79 -24.29 -14.67
C ASP A 167 -26.46 -24.65 -16.13
N SER A 168 -25.65 -23.83 -16.81
CA SER A 168 -25.27 -24.01 -18.22
C SER A 168 -24.01 -24.87 -18.46
N GLY A 169 -23.54 -25.62 -17.45
CA GLY A 169 -22.35 -26.48 -17.53
C GLY A 169 -21.16 -25.89 -16.78
N GLN A 170 -20.13 -25.44 -17.52
CA GLN A 170 -18.96 -24.78 -16.92
C GLN A 170 -19.40 -23.48 -16.21
N PRO A 171 -19.12 -23.31 -14.90
CA PRO A 171 -19.56 -22.12 -14.18
C PRO A 171 -19.04 -20.84 -14.83
N MET A 172 -19.90 -19.84 -14.99
CA MET A 172 -19.56 -18.60 -15.71
C MET A 172 -20.05 -17.35 -14.98
N ALA A 173 -19.20 -16.32 -14.92
CA ALA A 173 -19.61 -15.01 -14.44
C ALA A 173 -20.55 -14.33 -15.45
N ARG A 174 -21.70 -13.87 -14.95
CA ARG A 174 -22.73 -13.16 -15.74
C ARG A 174 -22.83 -11.69 -15.43
N GLY A 175 -22.11 -11.20 -14.42
CA GLY A 175 -22.25 -9.82 -13.96
C GLY A 175 -22.05 -9.66 -12.47
N VAL A 176 -22.56 -8.57 -11.92
CA VAL A 176 -22.47 -8.24 -10.50
C VAL A 176 -23.80 -7.68 -9.97
N ASP A 177 -24.08 -7.95 -8.71
CA ASP A 177 -25.11 -7.25 -7.95
C ASP A 177 -24.41 -6.16 -7.10
N PHE A 178 -24.90 -4.93 -7.14
CA PHE A 178 -24.40 -3.83 -6.29
C PHE A 178 -25.53 -3.08 -5.60
N VAL A 179 -25.21 -2.44 -4.47
CA VAL A 179 -26.10 -1.51 -3.78
C VAL A 179 -25.57 -0.09 -3.90
N VAL A 180 -26.46 0.84 -4.20
CA VAL A 180 -26.14 2.28 -4.24
C VAL A 180 -26.06 2.80 -2.81
N ARG A 181 -24.97 3.48 -2.48
CA ARG A 181 -24.74 4.12 -1.19
C ARG A 181 -25.16 5.59 -1.24
N PRO A 182 -25.36 6.22 -0.07
CA PRO A 182 -25.48 7.67 -0.01
C PRO A 182 -24.23 8.35 -0.60
N GLY A 183 -24.44 9.18 -1.61
CA GLY A 183 -23.37 9.96 -2.21
C GLY A 183 -22.88 11.08 -1.30
N TRP A 184 -21.65 11.53 -1.53
CA TRP A 184 -21.10 12.65 -0.77
C TRP A 184 -21.52 14.00 -1.37
N ASN A 185 -22.42 14.71 -0.67
CA ASN A 185 -22.78 16.07 -1.05
C ASN A 185 -21.74 17.07 -0.52
N ALA A 186 -20.79 17.46 -1.37
CA ALA A 186 -19.83 18.53 -1.09
C ALA A 186 -19.45 19.28 -2.37
N PRO A 187 -19.00 20.54 -2.27
CA PRO A 187 -18.54 21.31 -3.42
C PRO A 187 -17.46 20.56 -4.22
N GLY A 188 -17.65 20.44 -5.53
CA GLY A 188 -16.70 19.79 -6.43
C GLY A 188 -16.79 18.25 -6.50
N VAL A 189 -17.69 17.63 -5.73
CA VAL A 189 -17.96 16.18 -5.85
C VAL A 189 -18.95 15.92 -6.98
N VAL A 190 -18.64 14.96 -7.85
CA VAL A 190 -19.53 14.48 -8.92
C VAL A 190 -20.22 13.20 -8.46
N THR A 191 -21.52 13.26 -8.20
CA THR A 191 -22.30 12.14 -7.63
C THR A 191 -22.97 11.24 -8.67
N ASP A 192 -23.32 11.77 -9.84
CA ASP A 192 -23.91 10.99 -10.94
C ASP A 192 -23.30 11.41 -12.28
N PRO A 193 -22.06 10.97 -12.58
CA PRO A 193 -21.36 11.34 -13.81
C PRO A 193 -22.04 10.82 -15.08
N MET A 194 -22.97 9.87 -14.95
CA MET A 194 -23.63 9.22 -16.07
C MET A 194 -25.11 9.58 -16.23
N GLY A 195 -25.68 10.36 -15.31
CA GLY A 195 -27.10 10.74 -15.34
C GLY A 195 -28.04 9.54 -15.14
N LEU A 196 -27.60 8.49 -14.45
CA LEU A 196 -28.38 7.26 -14.25
C LEU A 196 -29.52 7.44 -13.23
N ARG A 197 -29.47 8.49 -12.39
CA ARG A 197 -30.49 8.82 -11.39
C ARG A 197 -30.81 7.68 -10.41
N LEU A 198 -29.82 6.85 -10.10
CA LEU A 198 -29.93 5.77 -9.11
C LEU A 198 -30.07 6.36 -7.70
N ARG A 199 -30.89 5.73 -6.85
CA ARG A 199 -31.16 6.21 -5.48
C ARG A 199 -30.41 5.37 -4.46
N ALA A 200 -29.96 6.00 -3.37
CA ALA A 200 -29.33 5.28 -2.27
C ALA A 200 -30.27 4.20 -1.72
N GLY A 201 -29.74 2.98 -1.54
CA GLY A 201 -30.50 1.80 -1.15
C GLY A 201 -30.94 0.92 -2.33
N ASP A 202 -30.95 1.44 -3.56
CA ASP A 202 -31.28 0.63 -4.74
C ASP A 202 -30.28 -0.53 -4.88
N THR A 203 -30.80 -1.72 -5.15
CA THR A 203 -30.00 -2.89 -5.52
C THR A 203 -30.14 -3.14 -7.01
N ILE A 204 -29.02 -3.11 -7.72
CA ILE A 204 -28.97 -3.16 -9.18
C ILE A 204 -28.12 -4.36 -9.61
N ARG A 205 -28.59 -5.06 -10.64
CA ARG A 205 -27.81 -6.07 -11.37
C ARG A 205 -27.24 -5.46 -12.64
N VAL A 206 -25.94 -5.65 -12.85
CA VAL A 206 -25.27 -5.34 -14.12
C VAL A 206 -24.88 -6.66 -14.76
N GLU A 207 -25.34 -6.89 -15.97
CA GLU A 207 -24.94 -8.06 -16.77
C GLU A 207 -23.68 -7.75 -17.58
N ALA A 208 -22.75 -8.70 -17.60
CA ALA A 208 -21.48 -8.55 -18.31
C ALA A 208 -20.98 -9.91 -18.82
N ARG A 209 -20.35 -9.90 -19.99
CA ARG A 209 -19.68 -11.09 -20.56
C ARG A 209 -18.36 -11.44 -19.88
N ARG A 210 -17.71 -10.44 -19.29
CA ARG A 210 -16.45 -10.57 -18.56
C ARG A 210 -16.55 -9.69 -17.31
N VAL A 211 -16.14 -10.21 -16.17
CA VAL A 211 -16.07 -9.49 -14.89
C VAL A 211 -14.62 -9.50 -14.44
N ILE A 212 -14.06 -8.31 -14.18
CA ILE A 212 -12.69 -8.14 -13.69
C ILE A 212 -12.78 -7.49 -12.31
N LEU A 213 -12.31 -8.19 -11.29
CA LEU A 213 -12.27 -7.68 -9.92
C LEU A 213 -10.99 -6.85 -9.73
N CYS A 214 -11.17 -5.56 -9.44
CA CYS A 214 -10.08 -4.62 -9.14
C CYS A 214 -10.32 -3.92 -7.78
N ALA A 215 -10.88 -4.63 -6.81
CA ALA A 215 -11.30 -4.10 -5.52
C ALA A 215 -10.17 -4.10 -4.47
N GLY A 216 -8.93 -4.33 -4.92
CA GLY A 216 -7.75 -4.43 -4.08
C GLY A 216 -7.72 -5.72 -3.26
N THR A 217 -6.62 -5.92 -2.55
CA THR A 217 -6.36 -7.13 -1.75
C THR A 217 -7.50 -7.47 -0.80
N LEU A 218 -8.04 -6.48 -0.11
CA LEU A 218 -9.17 -6.69 0.80
C LEU A 218 -10.48 -6.97 0.02
N GLY A 219 -10.84 -6.08 -0.91
CA GLY A 219 -12.14 -6.10 -1.56
C GLY A 219 -12.33 -7.30 -2.49
N SER A 220 -11.32 -7.65 -3.27
CA SER A 220 -11.43 -8.75 -4.25
C SER A 220 -11.57 -10.10 -3.57
N ALA A 221 -10.81 -10.36 -2.50
CA ALA A 221 -10.97 -11.57 -1.68
C ALA A 221 -12.36 -11.64 -1.04
N VAL A 222 -12.84 -10.54 -0.47
CA VAL A 222 -14.18 -10.45 0.14
C VAL A 222 -15.29 -10.71 -0.88
N LEU A 223 -15.15 -10.18 -2.11
CA LEU A 223 -16.12 -10.41 -3.17
C LEU A 223 -16.15 -11.87 -3.61
N LEU A 224 -15.00 -12.53 -3.76
CA LEU A 224 -14.95 -13.97 -4.07
C LEU A 224 -15.62 -14.80 -2.96
N LEU A 225 -15.30 -14.54 -1.69
CA LEU A 225 -15.92 -15.20 -0.54
C LEU A 225 -17.45 -15.00 -0.51
N ARG A 226 -17.93 -13.77 -0.71
CA ARG A 226 -19.37 -13.44 -0.75
C ARG A 226 -20.10 -14.03 -1.95
N SER A 227 -19.38 -14.33 -3.03
CA SER A 227 -19.93 -14.95 -4.23
C SER A 227 -19.99 -16.48 -4.14
N GLY A 228 -19.65 -17.06 -2.97
CA GLY A 228 -19.60 -18.51 -2.79
C GLY A 228 -18.43 -19.16 -3.54
N LEU A 229 -17.41 -18.39 -3.90
CA LEU A 229 -16.17 -18.86 -4.52
C LEU A 229 -15.09 -19.01 -3.44
N ALA A 230 -15.42 -19.73 -2.37
CA ALA A 230 -14.56 -19.92 -1.21
C ALA A 230 -13.57 -21.06 -1.43
N ASP A 231 -12.77 -20.97 -2.49
CA ASP A 231 -11.60 -21.83 -2.65
C ASP A 231 -10.71 -21.71 -1.39
N PRO A 232 -10.08 -22.82 -0.91
CA PRO A 232 -9.25 -22.80 0.27
C PRO A 232 -8.17 -21.72 0.27
N ASP A 233 -7.69 -21.28 -0.89
CA ASP A 233 -6.63 -20.28 -1.04
C ASP A 233 -7.12 -18.83 -1.09
N VAL A 234 -8.43 -18.60 -1.29
CA VAL A 234 -8.99 -17.25 -1.27
C VAL A 234 -8.78 -16.60 0.10
N GLY A 235 -8.17 -15.42 0.04
CA GLY A 235 -7.82 -14.62 1.19
C GLY A 235 -6.53 -15.06 1.88
N ARG A 236 -5.88 -16.18 1.54
CA ARG A 236 -4.70 -16.70 2.27
C ARG A 236 -3.38 -16.17 1.74
N GLY A 237 -2.35 -16.20 2.59
CA GLY A 237 -1.00 -15.87 2.18
C GLY A 237 -0.75 -14.37 2.07
N ILE A 238 -1.61 -13.55 2.68
CA ILE A 238 -1.49 -12.09 2.55
C ILE A 238 -0.15 -11.60 3.08
N VAL A 239 0.39 -10.62 2.38
CA VAL A 239 1.57 -9.86 2.79
C VAL A 239 1.18 -8.39 2.94
N ALA A 240 1.88 -7.69 3.83
CA ALA A 240 1.49 -6.35 4.26
C ALA A 240 2.56 -5.28 3.98
N HIS A 241 3.80 -5.66 3.69
CA HIS A 241 4.94 -4.75 3.70
C HIS A 241 5.02 -3.90 5.00
N PRO A 242 5.16 -4.52 6.19
CA PRO A 242 5.01 -3.86 7.48
C PRO A 242 5.99 -2.72 7.70
N ALA A 243 5.52 -1.63 8.31
CA ALA A 243 6.26 -0.40 8.51
C ALA A 243 6.30 0.00 9.99
N VAL A 244 7.48 0.36 10.49
CA VAL A 244 7.63 1.02 11.79
C VAL A 244 8.24 2.41 11.57
N PRO A 245 7.52 3.49 11.88
CA PRO A 245 8.10 4.83 11.85
C PRO A 245 9.18 4.95 12.93
N VAL A 246 10.31 5.54 12.56
CA VAL A 246 11.39 5.91 13.48
C VAL A 246 11.49 7.42 13.48
N ILE A 247 11.30 8.03 14.64
CA ILE A 247 11.21 9.49 14.79
C ILE A 247 12.44 9.97 15.54
N GLY A 248 13.13 10.99 15.03
CA GLY A 248 14.26 11.63 15.71
C GLY A 248 13.88 13.03 16.17
N ARG A 249 14.28 13.41 17.39
CA ARG A 249 14.22 14.80 17.87
C ARG A 249 15.58 15.46 17.74
N PHE A 250 15.62 16.69 17.24
CA PHE A 250 16.83 17.45 16.96
C PHE A 250 16.85 18.79 17.71
N ASP A 251 18.03 19.32 18.00
CA ASP A 251 18.17 20.66 18.60
C ASP A 251 17.97 21.79 17.56
N ARG A 252 17.91 21.44 16.27
CA ARG A 252 17.64 22.35 15.15
C ARG A 252 16.20 22.23 14.66
N THR A 253 15.71 23.27 13.99
CA THR A 253 14.43 23.20 13.28
C THR A 253 14.54 22.26 12.07
N ILE A 254 13.64 21.29 12.01
CA ILE A 254 13.37 20.44 10.85
C ILE A 254 12.12 20.94 10.13
N ASP A 255 10.98 21.01 10.82
CA ASP A 255 9.66 21.33 10.25
C ASP A 255 9.21 20.36 9.15
N ALA A 256 8.96 19.09 9.54
CA ALA A 256 8.57 18.02 8.62
C ALA A 256 7.26 18.30 7.83
N PHE A 257 6.46 19.27 8.25
CA PHE A 257 5.23 19.64 7.53
C PHE A 257 5.49 20.42 6.22
N ARG A 258 6.72 20.90 5.99
CA ARG A 258 7.06 21.73 4.81
C ARG A 258 7.74 20.94 3.69
N GLY A 259 7.37 21.23 2.45
CA GLY A 259 8.00 20.66 1.26
C GLY A 259 7.38 19.33 0.83
N ALA A 260 8.10 18.59 -0.01
CA ALA A 260 7.64 17.30 -0.53
C ALA A 260 7.62 16.23 0.58
N PRO A 261 6.50 15.49 0.78
CA PRO A 261 6.40 14.52 1.87
C PRO A 261 7.44 13.40 1.84
N ALA A 262 7.79 12.92 0.64
CA ALA A 262 8.74 11.83 0.47
C ALA A 262 9.52 12.01 -0.84
N THR A 263 10.86 11.98 -0.75
CA THR A 263 11.80 12.18 -1.86
C THR A 263 13.02 11.27 -1.78
N VAL A 264 13.33 10.68 -0.61
CA VAL A 264 14.54 9.89 -0.38
C VAL A 264 14.21 8.49 0.15
N PHE A 265 14.91 7.48 -0.34
CA PHE A 265 14.91 6.13 0.24
C PHE A 265 16.31 5.53 0.28
N VAL A 266 16.46 4.44 1.02
CA VAL A 266 17.68 3.62 1.13
C VAL A 266 17.30 2.16 0.93
N ASP A 267 17.83 1.54 -0.13
CA ASP A 267 17.51 0.18 -0.55
C ASP A 267 18.68 -0.81 -0.43
N ASP A 268 19.81 -0.41 0.17
CA ASP A 268 20.99 -1.25 0.40
C ASP A 268 20.67 -2.62 1.06
N PHE A 269 19.56 -2.70 1.78
CA PHE A 269 19.12 -3.88 2.54
C PHE A 269 18.02 -4.69 1.83
N ALA A 270 17.52 -4.22 0.70
CA ALA A 270 16.27 -4.71 0.12
C ALA A 270 16.36 -6.16 -0.36
N VAL A 271 17.47 -6.55 -0.98
CA VAL A 271 17.69 -7.93 -1.44
C VAL A 271 18.31 -8.80 -0.34
N SER A 272 19.29 -8.28 0.39
CA SER A 272 20.06 -9.06 1.37
C SER A 272 19.29 -9.35 2.67
N ASN A 273 18.54 -8.36 3.16
CA ASN A 273 17.85 -8.42 4.45
C ASN A 273 16.33 -8.28 4.29
N GLY A 274 15.86 -7.85 3.12
CA GLY A 274 14.43 -7.74 2.81
C GLY A 274 13.75 -6.60 3.56
N PHE A 275 14.38 -5.43 3.63
CA PHE A 275 13.75 -4.20 4.09
C PHE A 275 14.33 -2.98 3.38
N MET A 276 13.63 -1.84 3.47
CA MET A 276 14.07 -0.53 2.98
C MET A 276 13.84 0.52 4.06
N LEU A 277 14.56 1.64 3.95
CA LEU A 277 14.26 2.84 4.73
C LEU A 277 13.68 3.90 3.80
N GLU A 278 12.53 4.46 4.18
CA GLU A 278 11.75 5.32 3.31
C GLU A 278 11.45 6.63 4.03
N ALA A 279 11.95 7.76 3.51
CA ALA A 279 11.65 9.06 4.08
C ALA A 279 10.17 9.38 3.91
N MET A 280 9.52 9.72 5.01
CA MET A 280 8.10 10.08 5.00
C MET A 280 7.85 11.18 6.01
N SER A 281 7.35 12.31 5.52
CA SER A 281 6.85 13.38 6.35
C SER A 281 5.34 13.22 6.53
N ALA A 282 4.88 13.45 7.75
CA ALA A 282 3.46 13.41 8.10
C ALA A 282 3.18 14.53 9.10
N GLY A 283 1.95 15.08 9.12
CA GLY A 283 1.57 16.20 9.96
C GLY A 283 1.63 15.93 11.48
N PRO A 284 1.46 16.97 12.31
CA PRO A 284 1.47 16.83 13.77
C PRO A 284 0.43 15.83 14.29
N GLU A 285 -0.69 15.66 13.60
CA GLU A 285 -1.70 14.65 13.90
C GLU A 285 -1.17 13.22 13.79
N TYR A 286 -0.26 12.94 12.86
CA TYR A 286 0.34 11.61 12.72
C TYR A 286 1.34 11.36 13.85
N ALA A 287 2.18 12.36 14.19
CA ALA A 287 3.10 12.27 15.31
C ALA A 287 2.34 11.99 16.63
N ALA A 288 1.17 12.58 16.81
CA ALA A 288 0.31 12.33 17.96
C ALA A 288 -0.15 10.88 18.06
N VAL A 289 -0.58 10.27 16.94
CA VAL A 289 -1.05 8.87 16.91
C VAL A 289 0.11 7.89 17.06
N MET A 290 1.29 8.21 16.51
CA MET A 290 2.47 7.33 16.57
C MET A 290 3.22 7.41 17.91
N THR A 291 2.80 8.27 18.83
CA THR A 291 3.40 8.38 20.16
C THR A 291 2.47 7.72 21.18
N PRO A 292 2.71 6.46 21.58
CA PRO A 292 1.89 5.77 22.57
C PRO A 292 2.17 6.30 23.98
N GLU A 293 1.72 7.52 24.26
CA GLU A 293 1.89 8.24 25.52
C GLU A 293 0.56 8.61 26.17
N THR A 294 0.63 9.07 27.42
CA THR A 294 -0.46 9.84 28.03
C THR A 294 -0.75 11.11 27.21
N GLY A 295 -1.93 11.71 27.37
CA GLY A 295 -2.26 12.96 26.66
C GLY A 295 -1.25 14.09 26.88
N ARG A 296 -0.59 14.12 28.05
CA ARG A 296 0.52 15.05 28.33
C ARG A 296 1.75 14.74 27.50
N GLY A 297 2.17 13.48 27.43
CA GLY A 297 3.33 13.07 26.63
C GLY A 297 3.11 13.28 25.13
N VAL A 298 1.90 12.99 24.64
CA VAL A 298 1.49 13.32 23.26
C VAL A 298 1.59 14.83 23.01
N PHE A 299 1.06 15.66 23.91
CA PHE A 299 1.15 17.12 23.80
C PHE A 299 2.61 17.59 23.79
N GLU A 300 3.47 17.02 24.63
CA GLU A 300 4.89 17.36 24.67
C GLU A 300 5.58 17.07 23.33
N VAL A 301 5.40 15.88 22.76
CA VAL A 301 5.98 15.54 21.44
C VAL A 301 5.45 16.48 20.35
N VAL A 302 4.14 16.70 20.29
CA VAL A 302 3.51 17.57 19.28
C VAL A 302 3.95 19.03 19.43
N SER A 303 4.14 19.52 20.66
CA SER A 303 4.63 20.89 20.91
C SER A 303 6.04 21.14 20.37
N HIS A 304 6.84 20.06 20.24
CA HIS A 304 8.17 20.09 19.65
C HIS A 304 8.19 19.59 18.19
N TYR A 305 7.05 19.48 17.52
CA TYR A 305 6.95 18.89 16.18
C TYR A 305 7.91 19.53 15.15
N ARG A 306 8.21 20.83 15.28
CA ARG A 306 9.17 21.54 14.41
C ARG A 306 10.62 21.03 14.54
N GLN A 307 10.93 20.24 15.56
CA GLN A 307 12.23 19.62 15.81
C GLN A 307 12.24 18.12 15.46
N LEU A 308 11.13 17.58 14.97
CA LEU A 308 11.00 16.16 14.65
C LEU A 308 11.31 15.90 13.18
N ALA A 309 12.02 14.81 12.93
CA ALA A 309 12.12 14.18 11.63
C ALA A 309 11.70 12.71 11.73
N GLY A 310 11.22 12.13 10.62
CA GLY A 310 10.80 10.75 10.59
C GLY A 310 11.05 10.08 9.24
N PHE A 311 11.33 8.78 9.31
CA PHE A 311 11.34 7.87 8.18
C PHE A 311 10.91 6.47 8.64
N GLY A 312 10.41 5.65 7.71
CA GLY A 312 9.90 4.32 8.00
C GLY A 312 10.95 3.24 7.80
N ALA A 313 11.01 2.26 8.71
CA ALA A 313 11.64 0.97 8.47
C ALA A 313 10.60 0.01 7.87
N MET A 314 10.73 -0.29 6.59
CA MET A 314 9.74 -1.00 5.77
C MET A 314 10.21 -2.42 5.47
N LEU A 315 9.55 -3.43 6.02
CA LEU A 315 9.88 -4.83 5.81
C LEU A 315 9.22 -5.36 4.53
N ILE A 316 10.01 -6.03 3.69
CA ILE A 316 9.51 -6.92 2.63
C ILE A 316 9.22 -8.28 3.28
N ASP A 317 8.01 -8.44 3.79
CA ASP A 317 7.56 -9.64 4.50
C ASP A 317 7.34 -10.83 3.57
N ARG A 318 7.37 -12.02 4.15
CA ARG A 318 7.13 -13.28 3.43
C ARG A 318 5.66 -13.67 3.56
N SER A 319 5.16 -14.36 2.55
CA SER A 319 3.83 -14.95 2.61
C SER A 319 3.78 -16.03 3.69
N SER A 320 2.69 -16.02 4.47
CA SER A 320 2.36 -17.05 5.46
C SER A 320 0.92 -17.47 5.24
N ARG A 321 0.66 -18.78 5.11
CA ARG A 321 -0.72 -19.29 4.89
C ARG A 321 -1.66 -19.04 6.09
N GLU A 322 -1.11 -18.73 7.27
CA GLU A 322 -1.87 -18.32 8.46
C GLU A 322 -2.38 -16.89 8.36
N ASN A 323 -1.66 -16.03 7.63
CA ASN A 323 -2.11 -14.66 7.37
C ASN A 323 -3.20 -14.71 6.30
N ARG A 324 -4.38 -14.18 6.62
CA ARG A 324 -5.54 -14.27 5.72
C ARG A 324 -6.59 -13.20 5.91
N ILE A 325 -7.31 -12.89 4.84
CA ILE A 325 -8.59 -12.17 4.86
C ILE A 325 -9.72 -13.18 5.01
N VAL A 326 -10.67 -12.87 5.89
CA VAL A 326 -11.87 -13.69 6.11
C VAL A 326 -13.11 -12.80 6.22
N LEU A 327 -14.27 -13.43 6.07
CA LEU A 327 -15.53 -12.84 6.51
C LEU A 327 -15.73 -13.17 8.00
N GLY A 328 -16.04 -12.15 8.80
CA GLY A 328 -16.51 -12.30 10.17
C GLY A 328 -17.92 -12.87 10.24
N PRO A 329 -18.43 -13.14 11.45
CA PRO A 329 -19.77 -13.71 11.64
C PRO A 329 -20.89 -12.88 11.01
N ASN A 330 -20.71 -11.56 10.91
CA ASN A 330 -21.68 -10.63 10.33
C ASN A 330 -21.40 -10.34 8.84
N GLY A 331 -20.48 -11.08 8.22
CA GLY A 331 -20.05 -10.85 6.83
C GLY A 331 -19.14 -9.64 6.64
N ASP A 332 -18.65 -9.03 7.73
CA ASP A 332 -17.66 -7.96 7.72
C ASP A 332 -16.27 -8.49 7.34
N PRO A 333 -15.46 -7.73 6.59
CA PRO A 333 -14.10 -8.14 6.27
C PRO A 333 -13.19 -8.05 7.48
N GLN A 334 -12.43 -9.12 7.76
CA GLN A 334 -11.44 -9.21 8.82
C GLN A 334 -10.08 -9.59 8.26
N ILE A 335 -9.03 -8.96 8.79
CA ILE A 335 -7.64 -9.23 8.43
C ILE A 335 -6.98 -9.98 9.59
N ARG A 336 -6.58 -11.23 9.37
CA ARG A 336 -5.74 -11.99 10.31
C ARG A 336 -4.31 -11.87 9.82
N TYR A 337 -3.48 -11.17 10.59
CA TYR A 337 -2.08 -10.97 10.23
C TYR A 337 -1.21 -11.00 11.48
N GLU A 338 -0.17 -11.83 11.43
CA GLU A 338 0.88 -11.89 12.43
C GLU A 338 2.25 -11.88 11.75
N LEU A 339 3.21 -11.19 12.37
CA LEU A 339 4.61 -11.27 11.97
C LEU A 339 5.14 -12.66 12.31
N THR A 340 5.62 -13.38 11.29
CA THR A 340 6.34 -14.64 11.48
C THR A 340 7.59 -14.41 12.34
N PRO A 341 8.13 -15.44 13.04
CA PRO A 341 9.37 -15.28 13.80
C PRO A 341 10.54 -14.75 12.97
N SER A 342 10.62 -15.16 11.70
CA SER A 342 11.65 -14.67 10.77
C SER A 342 11.44 -13.20 10.39
N ASP A 343 10.20 -12.81 10.06
CA ASP A 343 9.87 -11.42 9.72
C ASP A 343 10.06 -10.48 10.91
N ARG A 344 9.71 -10.93 12.10
CA ARG A 344 9.94 -10.21 13.36
C ARG A 344 11.43 -9.94 13.59
N ALA A 345 12.29 -10.94 13.36
CA ALA A 345 13.74 -10.77 13.49
C ALA A 345 14.30 -9.78 12.44
N ARG A 346 13.83 -9.85 11.19
CA ARG A 346 14.25 -8.94 10.11
C ARG A 346 13.77 -7.51 10.35
N LEU A 347 12.53 -7.32 10.81
CA LEU A 347 12.00 -6.01 11.18
C LEU A 347 12.78 -5.41 12.36
N GLY A 348 13.20 -6.25 13.33
CA GLY A 348 14.10 -5.81 14.41
C GLY A 348 15.43 -5.26 13.88
N VAL A 349 16.03 -5.90 12.87
CA VAL A 349 17.25 -5.39 12.20
C VAL A 349 16.96 -4.08 11.45
N ALA A 350 15.80 -3.96 10.80
CA ALA A 350 15.40 -2.75 10.10
C ALA A 350 15.27 -1.56 11.06
N VAL A 351 14.58 -1.74 12.20
CA VAL A 351 14.42 -0.71 13.23
C VAL A 351 15.75 -0.33 13.89
N GLU A 352 16.62 -1.31 14.19
CA GLU A 352 17.99 -1.05 14.71
C GLU A 352 18.83 -0.24 13.70
N SER A 353 18.75 -0.56 12.42
CA SER A 353 19.47 0.15 11.36
C SER A 353 18.93 1.59 11.20
N ALA A 354 17.61 1.75 11.22
CA ALA A 354 16.94 3.05 11.13
C ALA A 354 17.29 3.95 12.32
N ALA A 355 17.24 3.43 13.55
CA ALA A 355 17.60 4.20 14.75
C ALA A 355 19.06 4.65 14.72
N ARG A 356 19.98 3.78 14.30
CA ARG A 356 21.40 4.15 14.12
C ARG A 356 21.55 5.29 13.11
N ILE A 357 20.96 5.16 11.92
CA ILE A 357 21.00 6.18 10.87
C ILE A 357 20.42 7.52 11.35
N MET A 358 19.36 7.48 12.17
CA MET A 358 18.78 8.68 12.77
C MET A 358 19.76 9.39 13.72
N PHE A 359 20.51 8.65 14.53
CA PHE A 359 21.59 9.22 15.36
C PHE A 359 22.76 9.73 14.52
N GLU A 360 23.17 9.01 13.48
CA GLU A 360 24.21 9.48 12.55
C GLU A 360 23.80 10.80 11.88
N ALA A 361 22.51 11.01 11.62
CA ALA A 361 21.99 12.28 11.11
C ALA A 361 22.02 13.44 12.14
N GLY A 362 22.34 13.15 13.41
CA GLY A 362 22.46 14.11 14.50
C GLY A 362 21.21 14.25 15.37
N ALA A 363 20.34 13.22 15.43
CA ALA A 363 19.24 13.21 16.38
C ALA A 363 19.78 13.17 17.82
N ARG A 364 19.16 13.95 18.70
CA ARG A 364 19.44 13.94 20.14
C ARG A 364 18.87 12.70 20.81
N GLU A 365 17.70 12.27 20.36
CA GLU A 365 17.04 11.05 20.81
C GLU A 365 16.19 10.47 19.68
N VAL A 366 15.89 9.19 19.78
CA VAL A 366 15.05 8.46 18.83
C VAL A 366 13.84 7.90 19.56
N ILE A 367 12.66 8.22 19.04
CA ILE A 367 11.36 7.80 19.53
C ILE A 367 10.85 6.67 18.63
N LEU A 368 10.48 5.55 19.25
CA LEU A 368 9.82 4.43 18.59
C LEU A 368 8.36 4.37 19.02
N PRO A 369 7.42 4.00 18.12
CA PRO A 369 5.99 3.94 18.41
C PRO A 369 5.66 2.67 19.18
N SER A 370 6.30 2.48 20.33
CA SER A 370 6.21 1.30 21.16
C SER A 370 6.18 1.68 22.62
N TYR A 371 5.39 0.96 23.42
CA TYR A 371 5.49 0.99 24.89
C TYR A 371 6.10 -0.31 25.45
N GLU A 372 6.72 -1.14 24.60
CA GLU A 372 7.54 -2.24 25.07
C GLU A 372 8.74 -1.71 25.87
N ARG A 373 9.17 -2.48 26.89
CA ARG A 373 10.26 -2.09 27.80
C ARG A 373 11.64 -2.27 27.15
N VAL A 374 11.89 -1.44 26.14
CA VAL A 374 13.07 -1.51 25.24
C VAL A 374 13.96 -0.27 25.36
N GLY A 375 13.46 0.85 25.89
CA GLY A 375 14.26 2.05 26.20
C GLY A 375 14.96 1.95 27.56
N ASP A 376 14.76 2.98 28.39
CA ASP A 376 15.21 3.05 29.80
C ASP A 376 14.51 2.04 30.74
N GLY A 377 13.54 1.27 30.23
CA GLY A 377 12.78 0.27 30.97
C GLY A 377 11.58 0.80 31.75
N SER A 378 11.28 2.10 31.61
CA SER A 378 10.08 2.75 32.14
C SER A 378 8.81 2.35 31.37
N TRP A 379 7.65 2.58 31.99
CA TRP A 379 6.36 2.49 31.32
C TRP A 379 6.11 3.80 30.58
N GLY A 380 6.03 3.76 29.25
CA GLY A 380 5.88 4.93 28.40
C GLY A 380 6.38 4.66 26.99
N THR A 381 6.37 5.70 26.15
CA THR A 381 6.92 5.62 24.80
C THR A 381 8.40 5.26 24.84
N CYS A 382 8.81 4.36 23.96
CA CYS A 382 10.19 3.91 23.84
C CYS A 382 11.05 5.03 23.26
N VAL A 383 11.87 5.64 24.12
CA VAL A 383 12.86 6.65 23.76
C VAL A 383 14.26 6.06 23.93
N LEU A 384 15.08 6.21 22.90
CA LEU A 384 16.50 5.91 22.89
C LEU A 384 17.25 7.24 23.06
N SER A 385 18.00 7.39 24.15
CA SER A 385 18.64 8.66 24.51
C SER A 385 19.96 8.93 23.78
N ASP A 386 20.60 7.90 23.23
CA ASP A 386 21.86 8.01 22.49
C ASP A 386 22.12 6.77 21.61
N SER A 387 23.20 6.83 20.81
CA SER A 387 23.59 5.76 19.88
C SER A 387 23.95 4.44 20.57
N SER A 388 24.38 4.46 21.84
CA SER A 388 24.68 3.24 22.60
C SER A 388 23.40 2.46 22.93
N ALA A 389 22.28 3.17 23.15
CA ALA A 389 20.97 2.59 23.41
C ALA A 389 20.40 1.81 22.21
N VAL A 390 20.93 2.01 20.99
CA VAL A 390 20.56 1.23 19.80
C VAL A 390 21.08 -0.20 19.87
N ARG A 391 22.19 -0.45 20.56
CA ARG A 391 22.86 -1.76 20.55
C ARG A 391 21.93 -2.85 21.08
N GLY A 392 21.69 -3.87 20.26
CA GLY A 392 20.88 -5.02 20.64
C GLY A 392 19.37 -4.72 20.62
N LEU A 393 18.94 -3.58 20.07
CA LEU A 393 17.54 -3.21 19.91
C LEU A 393 16.75 -4.32 19.22
N ARG A 394 17.31 -4.93 18.16
CA ARG A 394 16.70 -6.04 17.42
C ARG A 394 16.36 -7.28 18.26
N ARG A 395 17.00 -7.46 19.43
CA ARG A 395 16.72 -8.59 20.34
C ARG A 395 15.69 -8.23 21.41
N ARG A 396 15.61 -6.95 21.76
CA ARG A 396 14.75 -6.42 22.83
C ARG A 396 13.37 -6.05 22.33
N LEU A 397 13.26 -5.49 21.12
CA LEU A 397 11.98 -5.18 20.48
C LEU A 397 11.32 -6.46 19.98
N ARG A 398 10.17 -6.81 20.57
CA ARG A 398 9.46 -8.06 20.29
C ARG A 398 8.27 -7.85 19.38
N PHE A 399 7.83 -6.62 19.10
CA PHE A 399 6.64 -6.31 18.31
C PHE A 399 5.38 -6.99 18.89
N VAL A 400 5.20 -6.83 20.20
CA VAL A 400 4.04 -7.38 20.91
C VAL A 400 2.77 -6.69 20.37
N PRO A 401 1.73 -7.46 19.97
CA PRO A 401 0.48 -6.87 19.48
C PRO A 401 -0.09 -5.83 20.44
N ASN A 402 -0.62 -4.74 19.89
CA ASN A 402 -1.04 -3.54 20.60
C ASN A 402 0.06 -2.77 21.35
N ALA A 403 1.29 -3.30 21.50
CA ALA A 403 2.39 -2.64 22.22
C ALA A 403 3.33 -1.85 21.32
N THR A 404 3.61 -2.38 20.14
CA THR A 404 4.32 -1.66 19.09
C THR A 404 3.35 -1.40 17.95
N ILE A 405 3.19 -0.14 17.58
CA ILE A 405 2.37 0.27 16.45
C ILE A 405 3.15 -0.07 15.18
N VAL A 406 2.66 -1.08 14.47
CA VAL A 406 3.11 -1.42 13.12
C VAL A 406 2.02 -1.01 12.14
N THR A 407 2.40 -0.42 11.03
CA THR A 407 1.45 0.07 10.02
C THR A 407 1.70 -0.56 8.66
N SER A 408 0.69 -0.56 7.80
CA SER A 408 0.79 -1.02 6.43
C SER A 408 -0.17 -0.23 5.53
N ALA A 409 0.26 0.03 4.30
CA ALA A 409 -0.59 0.54 3.23
C ALA A 409 -0.51 -0.34 1.96
N HIS A 410 0.11 -1.52 2.06
CA HIS A 410 0.57 -2.31 0.91
C HIS A 410 0.10 -3.77 0.99
N LEU A 411 -1.15 -4.00 1.41
CA LEU A 411 -1.75 -5.33 1.39
C LEU A 411 -1.69 -5.93 -0.02
N GLN A 412 -1.19 -7.16 -0.14
CA GLN A 412 -1.08 -7.92 -1.40
C GLN A 412 -1.42 -9.41 -1.17
N SER A 413 -1.46 -10.18 -2.26
CA SER A 413 -1.41 -11.65 -2.24
C SER A 413 -2.61 -12.39 -1.66
N SER A 414 -3.79 -11.78 -1.56
CA SER A 414 -4.98 -12.47 -1.07
C SER A 414 -5.64 -13.40 -2.08
N ASN A 415 -5.32 -13.27 -3.37
CA ASN A 415 -5.85 -14.10 -4.45
C ASN A 415 -4.69 -14.48 -5.38
N PRO A 416 -3.64 -15.15 -4.87
CA PRO A 416 -2.37 -15.27 -5.57
C PRO A 416 -2.53 -15.99 -6.91
N MET A 417 -1.77 -15.56 -7.92
CA MET A 417 -1.69 -16.26 -9.20
C MET A 417 -0.81 -17.50 -9.12
N GLY A 418 -1.10 -18.48 -9.96
CA GLY A 418 -0.34 -19.73 -10.05
C GLY A 418 -0.45 -20.40 -11.41
N THR A 419 0.42 -21.37 -11.65
CA THR A 419 0.37 -22.25 -12.82
C THR A 419 -0.62 -23.42 -12.66
N ARG A 420 -1.16 -23.62 -11.46
CA ARG A 420 -2.09 -24.69 -11.10
C ARG A 420 -3.11 -24.18 -10.06
N PRO A 421 -4.33 -24.74 -10.01
CA PRO A 421 -5.35 -24.31 -9.05
C PRO A 421 -4.99 -24.62 -7.58
N ASP A 422 -4.20 -25.66 -7.29
CA ASP A 422 -3.74 -25.91 -5.93
C ASP A 422 -2.67 -24.89 -5.52
N GLY A 423 -2.95 -24.10 -4.47
CA GLY A 423 -2.08 -23.04 -4.00
C GLY A 423 -2.22 -21.71 -4.75
N SER A 424 -3.26 -21.54 -5.59
CA SER A 424 -3.54 -20.26 -6.25
C SER A 424 -5.02 -20.05 -6.53
N VAL A 425 -5.44 -18.79 -6.62
CA VAL A 425 -6.84 -18.41 -6.85
C VAL A 425 -7.08 -18.06 -8.31
N VAL A 426 -6.07 -17.51 -8.97
CA VAL A 426 -6.11 -17.17 -10.39
C VAL A 426 -4.99 -17.85 -11.16
N SER A 427 -5.20 -18.08 -12.45
CA SER A 427 -4.14 -18.51 -13.35
C SER A 427 -3.13 -17.39 -13.56
N THR A 428 -2.01 -17.72 -14.20
CA THR A 428 -1.03 -16.73 -14.69
C THR A 428 -1.62 -15.71 -15.66
N GLU A 429 -2.78 -15.98 -16.26
CA GLU A 429 -3.55 -15.07 -17.11
C GLU A 429 -4.65 -14.32 -16.33
N HIS A 430 -4.56 -14.28 -15.00
CA HIS A 430 -5.50 -13.60 -14.10
C HIS A 430 -6.93 -14.18 -14.07
N ARG A 431 -7.19 -15.33 -14.70
CA ARG A 431 -8.50 -15.99 -14.69
C ARG A 431 -8.74 -16.68 -13.36
N VAL A 432 -9.90 -16.48 -12.74
CA VAL A 432 -10.29 -17.26 -11.56
C VAL A 432 -10.48 -18.71 -11.97
N TRP A 433 -9.84 -19.64 -11.25
CA TRP A 433 -9.90 -21.06 -11.58
C TRP A 433 -11.34 -21.58 -11.58
N GLY A 434 -11.70 -22.32 -12.63
CA GLY A 434 -12.99 -22.98 -12.75
C GLY A 434 -14.19 -22.05 -13.02
N ILE A 435 -13.98 -20.74 -13.18
CA ILE A 435 -15.05 -19.77 -13.45
C ILE A 435 -14.76 -19.00 -14.74
N ASP A 436 -15.52 -19.32 -15.79
CA ASP A 436 -15.38 -18.66 -17.08
C ASP A 436 -15.79 -17.18 -16.99
N GLY A 437 -15.03 -16.33 -17.68
CA GLY A 437 -15.32 -14.89 -17.75
C GLY A 437 -15.03 -14.11 -16.46
N LEU A 438 -14.47 -14.71 -15.41
CA LEU A 438 -14.09 -14.03 -14.18
C LEU A 438 -12.57 -13.87 -14.04
N TYR A 439 -12.13 -12.66 -13.73
CA TYR A 439 -10.71 -12.29 -13.60
C TYR A 439 -10.47 -11.46 -12.34
N VAL A 440 -9.23 -11.41 -11.87
CA VAL A 440 -8.78 -10.49 -10.80
C VAL A 440 -7.55 -9.71 -11.29
N ALA A 441 -7.56 -8.38 -11.18
CA ALA A 441 -6.49 -7.53 -11.67
C ALA A 441 -6.18 -6.40 -10.68
N ASP A 442 -5.59 -6.76 -9.55
CA ASP A 442 -5.10 -5.85 -8.52
C ASP A 442 -3.98 -6.49 -7.69
N ALA A 443 -3.50 -5.83 -6.65
CA ALA A 443 -2.41 -6.30 -5.79
C ALA A 443 -2.66 -7.69 -5.12
N SER A 444 -3.89 -8.19 -5.11
CA SER A 444 -4.20 -9.52 -4.57
C SER A 444 -3.56 -10.65 -5.35
N VAL A 445 -3.25 -10.45 -6.64
CA VAL A 445 -2.78 -11.56 -7.50
C VAL A 445 -1.30 -11.85 -7.38
N PHE A 446 -0.51 -10.98 -6.73
CA PHE A 446 0.91 -11.24 -6.56
C PHE A 446 1.13 -12.50 -5.72
N PRO A 447 1.96 -13.48 -6.16
CA PRO A 447 2.20 -14.71 -5.41
C PRO A 447 2.77 -14.47 -4.00
N SER A 448 3.57 -13.42 -3.84
CA SER A 448 4.05 -12.91 -2.55
C SER A 448 4.27 -11.40 -2.65
N SER A 449 4.99 -10.80 -1.69
CA SER A 449 5.35 -9.39 -1.76
C SER A 449 6.05 -9.07 -3.07
N VAL A 450 5.65 -7.98 -3.72
CA VAL A 450 6.28 -7.49 -4.94
C VAL A 450 7.65 -6.84 -4.69
N GLY A 451 8.07 -6.69 -3.43
CA GLY A 451 9.43 -6.27 -3.07
C GLY A 451 9.65 -4.76 -2.93
N ALA A 452 8.63 -3.93 -3.15
CA ALA A 452 8.67 -2.48 -2.96
C ALA A 452 7.24 -1.94 -2.71
N ASN A 453 7.04 -0.62 -2.70
CA ASN A 453 5.71 -0.03 -2.78
C ASN A 453 5.00 -0.55 -4.06
N PRO A 454 3.79 -1.15 -3.96
CA PRO A 454 3.23 -1.93 -5.05
C PRO A 454 2.55 -1.10 -6.13
N MET A 455 2.33 0.21 -5.96
CA MET A 455 1.48 0.99 -6.85
C MET A 455 1.91 0.91 -8.33
N GLN A 456 3.20 1.12 -8.62
CA GLN A 456 3.71 1.05 -9.99
C GLN A 456 3.59 -0.36 -10.56
N SER A 457 3.97 -1.39 -9.80
CA SER A 457 3.84 -2.78 -10.22
C SER A 457 2.39 -3.17 -10.51
N VAL A 458 1.43 -2.67 -9.73
CA VAL A 458 0.00 -2.90 -10.00
C VAL A 458 -0.41 -2.30 -11.35
N TYR A 459 0.03 -1.10 -11.69
CA TYR A 459 -0.26 -0.50 -13.01
C TYR A 459 0.40 -1.29 -14.15
N VAL A 460 1.66 -1.67 -13.99
CA VAL A 460 2.40 -2.41 -15.01
C VAL A 460 1.80 -3.78 -15.25
N PHE A 461 1.48 -4.53 -14.19
CA PHE A 461 0.84 -5.84 -14.32
C PHE A 461 -0.56 -5.72 -14.91
N ALA A 462 -1.33 -4.69 -14.55
CA ALA A 462 -2.63 -4.42 -15.16
C ALA A 462 -2.51 -4.11 -16.66
N LYS A 463 -1.48 -3.36 -17.08
CA LYS A 463 -1.21 -3.08 -18.50
C LYS A 463 -0.91 -4.35 -19.27
N LEU A 464 0.01 -5.19 -18.75
CA LEU A 464 0.36 -6.46 -19.37
C LEU A 464 -0.85 -7.40 -19.48
N PHE A 465 -1.62 -7.54 -18.41
CA PHE A 465 -2.85 -8.33 -18.40
C PHE A 465 -3.86 -7.84 -19.45
N VAL A 466 -4.08 -6.52 -19.55
CA VAL A 466 -5.05 -5.97 -20.51
C VAL A 466 -4.58 -6.15 -21.95
N ASP A 467 -3.29 -6.01 -22.23
CA ASP A 467 -2.74 -6.25 -23.57
C ASP A 467 -2.98 -7.70 -24.00
N GLU A 468 -2.63 -8.66 -23.14
CA GLU A 468 -2.84 -10.10 -23.40
C GLU A 468 -4.34 -10.43 -23.57
N LEU A 469 -5.20 -9.86 -22.72
CA LEU A 469 -6.65 -10.07 -22.80
C LEU A 469 -7.28 -9.52 -24.10
N LEU A 470 -6.65 -8.50 -24.70
CA LEU A 470 -7.09 -7.90 -25.96
C LEU A 470 -6.55 -8.65 -27.18
N GLU A 471 -5.33 -9.21 -27.11
CA GLU A 471 -4.75 -10.07 -28.15
C GLU A 471 -5.45 -11.43 -28.25
N ALA A 472 -5.96 -11.95 -27.12
CA ALA A 472 -6.74 -13.19 -27.09
C ALA A 472 -8.18 -13.06 -27.63
N ARG A 473 -8.53 -11.94 -28.27
CA ARG A 473 -9.82 -11.70 -28.95
C ARG A 473 -9.70 -11.92 -30.44
#